data_AF-A0A7K9VQQ3-F1
#
_entry.id   AF-A0A7K9VQQ3-F1
#
_cell.length_a   1.000
_cell.length_b   1.000
_cell.length_c   1.000
_cell.angle_alpha   90.00
_cell.angle_beta   90.00
_cell.angle_gamma   90.00
#
_symmetry.space_group_name_H-M   'P 1'
#
loop_
_entity.id
_entity.type
_entity.pdbx_description
1 polymer ?
#
loop_
_entity_poly.entity_id
_entity_poly.type
_entity_poly.pdbx_seq_one_letter_code
_entity_poly.pdbx_strand_id
1 'polypeptide(L)'
;AFRELCTREKLLAAFGERPVRLSTANTYSYRKAPSACPLPAAGTRALMPFSAPSLSPDTLYFFGDNNFTEWGPLFQKYVPPPFRIPGTSGAYSFGIAGSGSGVPFHWHGPGYSERWFLYPPDKTPHFHPNETTLAWLHHTYPTLPPAERPLECTVRPGEVLYFPDRWWHATLNLDTSVFISTFLG
;
A
#
# COMPACT_ATOMS: atom_id res chain seq x y z
N ALA A 1 12.96 -3.86 17.32
CA ALA A 1 12.32 -2.60 17.78
C ALA A 1 11.06 -2.24 16.99
N PHE A 2 11.11 -1.56 15.83
CA PHE A 2 9.90 -1.12 15.10
C PHE A 2 8.95 -2.27 14.75
N ARG A 3 9.47 -3.31 14.10
CA ARG A 3 8.69 -4.51 13.72
C ARG A 3 7.94 -5.15 14.89
N GLU A 4 8.56 -5.21 16.06
CA GLU A 4 7.94 -5.77 17.27
C GLU A 4 6.79 -4.92 17.80
N LEU A 5 6.76 -3.61 17.52
CA LEU A 5 5.67 -2.70 17.87
C LEU A 5 4.51 -2.79 16.88
N CYS A 6 4.76 -3.32 15.69
CA CYS A 6 3.78 -3.52 14.63
C CYS A 6 3.00 -4.83 14.74
N THR A 7 3.12 -5.58 15.84
CA THR A 7 2.25 -6.75 16.06
C THR A 7 0.81 -6.28 16.30
N ARG A 8 -0.17 -7.13 15.93
CA ARG A 8 -1.60 -6.83 16.11
C ARG A 8 -1.91 -6.42 17.55
N GLU A 9 -1.44 -7.19 18.52
CA GLU A 9 -1.67 -6.92 19.96
C GLU A 9 -1.15 -5.55 20.38
N LYS A 10 0.08 -5.20 20.00
CA LYS A 10 0.69 -3.92 20.40
C LYS A 10 0.06 -2.73 19.66
N LEU A 11 -0.28 -2.91 18.39
CA LEU A 11 -0.98 -1.87 17.63
C LEU A 11 -2.37 -1.60 18.22
N LEU A 12 -3.13 -2.65 18.57
CA LEU A 12 -4.43 -2.48 19.22
C LEU A 12 -4.32 -1.89 20.62
N ALA A 13 -3.33 -2.30 21.41
CA ALA A 13 -3.11 -1.74 22.75
C ALA A 13 -2.73 -0.24 22.70
N ALA A 14 -1.92 0.19 21.73
CA ALA A 14 -1.43 1.56 21.65
C ALA A 14 -2.34 2.51 20.85
N PHE A 15 -3.05 1.99 19.85
CA PHE A 15 -3.78 2.78 18.85
C PHE A 15 -5.24 2.31 18.66
N GLY A 16 -5.73 1.33 19.44
CA GLY A 16 -7.05 0.72 19.27
C GLY A 16 -8.21 1.73 19.27
N GLU A 17 -8.22 2.63 20.25
CA GLU A 17 -9.26 3.66 20.38
C GLU A 17 -9.14 4.81 19.37
N ARG A 18 -8.06 4.83 18.56
CA ARG A 18 -7.80 5.96 17.67
C ARG A 18 -8.57 5.81 16.37
N PRO A 19 -9.19 6.89 15.89
CA PRO A 19 -9.87 6.89 14.61
C PRO A 19 -8.83 6.76 13.48
N VAL A 20 -9.04 5.79 12.60
CA VAL A 20 -8.28 5.67 11.35
C VAL A 20 -9.19 5.83 10.16
N ARG A 21 -8.62 6.34 9.07
CA ARG A 21 -9.33 6.55 7.81
C ARG A 21 -8.98 5.45 6.84
N LEU A 22 -10.00 4.78 6.33
CA LEU A 22 -9.84 3.77 5.29
C LEU A 22 -9.99 4.40 3.90
N SER A 23 -9.18 3.93 2.97
CA SER A 23 -9.16 4.36 1.57
C SER A 23 -9.65 3.24 0.67
N THR A 24 -10.26 3.59 -0.46
CA THR A 24 -10.64 2.61 -1.49
C THR A 24 -9.42 2.14 -2.27
N ALA A 25 -9.36 0.85 -2.57
CA ALA A 25 -8.29 0.23 -3.36
C ALA A 25 -8.47 0.46 -4.87
N ASN A 26 -8.49 1.71 -5.31
CA ASN A 26 -8.43 2.08 -6.72
C ASN A 26 -7.33 3.12 -6.98
N THR A 27 -6.97 3.26 -8.26
CA THR A 27 -5.90 4.12 -8.79
C THR A 27 -5.86 5.51 -8.17
N TYR A 28 -7.03 6.04 -7.87
CA TYR A 28 -7.16 7.42 -7.42
C TYR A 28 -7.48 7.56 -5.93
N SER A 29 -7.89 6.47 -5.27
CA SER A 29 -8.30 6.44 -3.85
C SER A 29 -9.27 7.57 -3.45
N TYR A 30 -10.03 8.15 -4.40
CA TYR A 30 -10.81 9.38 -4.18
C TYR A 30 -11.90 9.21 -3.13
N ARG A 31 -12.43 7.99 -2.98
CA ARG A 31 -13.41 7.67 -1.94
C ARG A 31 -12.68 7.20 -0.70
N LYS A 32 -12.67 8.07 0.30
CA LYS A 32 -12.35 7.72 1.68
C LYS A 32 -13.64 7.26 2.36
N ALA A 33 -13.55 6.33 3.31
CA ALA A 33 -14.71 5.98 4.13
C ALA A 33 -15.32 7.26 4.72
N PRO A 34 -16.66 7.41 4.70
CA PRO A 34 -17.34 8.67 5.06
C PRO A 34 -17.11 9.09 6.52
N SER A 35 -16.64 8.18 7.37
CA SER A 35 -16.28 8.43 8.75
C SER A 35 -15.05 7.61 9.14
N ALA A 36 -14.16 8.21 9.93
CA ALA A 36 -13.06 7.49 10.56
C ALA A 36 -13.63 6.49 11.57
N CYS A 37 -13.00 5.32 11.71
CA CYS A 37 -13.45 4.28 12.64
C CYS A 37 -12.28 3.79 13.52
N PRO A 38 -12.56 3.21 14.69
CA PRO A 38 -11.51 2.67 15.55
C PRO A 38 -10.64 1.65 14.83
N LEU A 39 -9.34 1.62 15.15
CA LEU A 39 -8.38 0.71 14.54
C LEU A 39 -8.78 -0.78 14.57
N PRO A 40 -9.43 -1.35 15.62
CA PRO A 40 -9.90 -2.73 15.60
C PRO A 40 -10.96 -2.96 14.52
N ALA A 41 -11.91 -2.03 14.37
CA ALA A 41 -12.96 -2.11 13.37
C ALA A 41 -12.39 -1.93 11.95
N ALA A 42 -11.46 -0.99 11.78
CA ALA A 42 -10.72 -0.77 10.55
C ALA A 42 -9.87 -1.98 10.15
N GLY A 43 -9.11 -2.54 11.10
CA GLY A 43 -8.33 -3.75 10.91
C GLY A 43 -9.23 -4.90 10.49
N THR A 44 -10.36 -5.11 11.16
CA THR A 44 -11.30 -6.19 10.78
C THR A 44 -11.79 -6.04 9.34
N ARG A 45 -12.15 -4.82 8.92
CA ARG A 45 -12.59 -4.54 7.54
C ARG A 45 -11.46 -4.65 6.52
N ALA A 46 -10.26 -4.15 6.85
CA ALA A 46 -9.10 -4.19 5.98
C ALA A 46 -8.51 -5.60 5.85
N LEU A 47 -8.68 -6.46 6.85
CA LEU A 47 -8.15 -7.82 6.93
C LEU A 47 -9.11 -8.89 6.39
N MET A 48 -10.35 -8.54 5.99
CA MET A 48 -11.25 -9.51 5.40
C MET A 48 -10.64 -10.06 4.08
N PRO A 49 -10.49 -11.40 3.94
CA PRO A 49 -9.97 -11.99 2.72
C PRO A 49 -10.87 -11.66 1.53
N PHE A 50 -10.29 -11.28 0.41
CA PHE A 50 -11.06 -11.04 -0.82
C PHE A 50 -11.43 -12.38 -1.46
N SER A 51 -12.73 -12.68 -1.52
CA SER A 51 -13.26 -13.95 -2.03
C SER A 51 -13.79 -13.90 -3.46
N ALA A 52 -13.73 -12.76 -4.15
CA ALA A 52 -14.08 -12.67 -5.58
C ALA A 52 -13.41 -11.46 -6.27
N PRO A 53 -13.06 -11.55 -7.56
CA PRO A 53 -12.64 -10.41 -8.37
C PRO A 53 -13.87 -9.51 -8.65
N SER A 54 -14.24 -8.65 -7.70
CA SER A 54 -15.32 -7.68 -7.85
C SER A 54 -14.80 -6.33 -8.36
N LEU A 55 -15.70 -5.57 -8.98
CA LEU A 55 -15.48 -4.16 -9.30
C LEU A 55 -15.34 -3.35 -8.00
N SER A 56 -14.51 -2.30 -8.09
CA SER A 56 -13.77 -1.58 -7.03
C SER A 56 -14.43 -0.90 -5.81
N PRO A 57 -15.74 -0.62 -5.63
CA PRO A 57 -16.13 0.41 -4.63
C PRO A 57 -15.92 0.04 -3.15
N ASP A 58 -15.93 -1.24 -2.79
CA ASP A 58 -16.08 -1.67 -1.39
C ASP A 58 -14.78 -2.15 -0.74
N THR A 59 -13.68 -2.23 -1.50
CA THR A 59 -12.39 -2.64 -0.97
C THR A 59 -11.76 -1.50 -0.19
N LEU A 60 -11.71 -1.64 1.14
CA LEU A 60 -11.12 -0.67 2.05
C LEU A 60 -9.80 -1.19 2.63
N TYR A 61 -8.79 -0.33 2.66
CA TYR A 61 -7.52 -0.61 3.35
C TYR A 61 -7.03 0.62 4.11
N PHE A 62 -6.22 0.41 5.14
CA PHE A 62 -5.60 1.50 5.90
C PHE A 62 -4.22 1.78 5.31
N PHE A 63 -4.06 2.93 4.66
CA PHE A 63 -2.79 3.41 4.13
C PHE A 63 -2.88 4.91 3.88
N GLY A 64 -1.86 5.65 4.33
CA GLY A 64 -1.85 7.10 4.23
C GLY A 64 -2.78 7.77 5.24
N ASP A 65 -2.86 9.11 5.16
CA ASP A 65 -3.59 9.95 6.11
C ASP A 65 -3.24 9.68 7.58
N ASN A 66 -2.04 9.16 7.87
CA ASN A 66 -1.63 8.91 9.24
C ASN A 66 -1.50 10.25 9.97
N ASN A 67 -2.15 10.37 11.13
CA ASN A 67 -1.95 11.54 11.99
C ASN A 67 -0.55 11.47 12.61
N PHE A 68 0.41 12.23 12.09
CA PHE A 68 1.82 12.19 12.53
C PHE A 68 2.02 12.60 14.00
N THR A 69 1.11 13.36 14.59
CA THR A 69 1.14 13.66 16.02
C THR A 69 0.78 12.43 16.84
N GLU A 70 -0.27 11.73 16.42
CA GLU A 70 -0.73 10.51 17.10
C GLU A 70 0.21 9.33 16.87
N TRP A 71 0.57 9.07 15.63
CA TRP A 71 1.41 7.94 15.22
C TRP A 71 2.90 8.20 15.40
N GLY A 72 3.27 9.44 15.74
CA GLY A 72 4.64 9.91 15.94
C GLY A 72 5.52 8.99 16.80
N PRO A 73 5.08 8.53 18.00
CA PRO A 73 5.87 7.62 18.83
C PRO A 73 6.25 6.30 18.14
N LEU A 74 5.39 5.78 17.26
CA LEU A 74 5.70 4.59 16.46
C LEU A 74 6.69 4.95 15.34
N PHE A 75 6.46 6.05 14.62
CA PHE A 75 7.30 6.48 13.51
C PHE A 75 8.71 6.87 13.94
N GLN A 76 8.90 7.39 15.16
CA GLN A 76 10.23 7.65 15.74
C GLN A 76 11.07 6.38 15.94
N LYS A 77 10.43 5.20 15.98
CA LYS A 77 11.14 3.91 16.08
C LYS A 77 11.49 3.33 14.71
N TYR A 78 10.93 3.86 13.63
CA TYR A 78 11.24 3.44 12.28
C TYR A 78 12.60 3.98 11.85
N VAL A 79 13.44 3.11 11.32
CA VAL A 79 14.72 3.47 10.72
C VAL A 79 14.55 3.32 9.21
N PRO A 80 14.51 4.43 8.43
CA PRO A 80 14.36 4.35 7.00
C PRO A 80 15.62 3.75 6.34
N PRO A 81 15.52 3.26 5.09
CA PRO A 81 16.68 2.83 4.32
C PRO A 81 17.77 3.93 4.31
N PRO A 82 19.06 3.54 4.31
CA PRO A 82 20.18 4.49 4.34
C PRO A 82 20.34 5.26 3.02
N PHE A 83 19.58 4.89 1.99
CA PHE A 83 19.63 5.49 0.67
C PHE A 83 18.85 6.83 0.65
N ARG A 84 19.48 7.87 0.08
CA ARG A 84 18.96 9.24 0.01
C ARG A 84 19.09 9.75 -1.42
N ILE A 85 18.07 10.48 -1.87
CA ILE A 85 18.15 11.26 -3.10
C ILE A 85 18.43 12.72 -2.69
N PRO A 86 19.52 13.34 -3.16
CA PRO A 86 19.82 14.74 -2.85
C PRO A 86 18.64 15.65 -3.20
N GLY A 87 18.35 16.60 -2.30
CA GLY A 87 17.26 17.56 -2.50
C GLY A 87 15.85 17.03 -2.22
N THR A 88 15.70 15.79 -1.75
CA THR A 88 14.39 15.21 -1.37
C THR A 88 14.23 15.08 0.14
N SER A 89 12.98 15.17 0.58
CA SER A 89 12.53 14.90 1.94
C SER A 89 11.58 13.70 1.95
N GLY A 90 11.65 12.89 3.02
CA GLY A 90 10.82 11.69 3.15
C GLY A 90 9.52 11.97 3.91
N ALA A 91 8.39 11.59 3.31
CA ALA A 91 7.09 11.52 3.99
C ALA A 91 6.70 10.05 4.17
N TYR A 92 6.35 9.66 5.40
CA TYR A 92 5.95 8.29 5.71
C TYR A 92 4.47 8.05 5.47
N SER A 93 4.13 6.86 4.99
CA SER A 93 2.78 6.34 4.97
C SER A 93 2.79 4.93 5.54
N PHE A 94 2.12 4.77 6.67
CA PHE A 94 1.99 3.48 7.35
C PHE A 94 0.65 2.84 6.98
N GLY A 95 0.67 1.53 6.76
CA GLY A 95 -0.51 0.79 6.36
C GLY A 95 -0.67 -0.57 7.02
N ILE A 96 -1.93 -0.99 7.11
CA ILE A 96 -2.37 -2.33 7.51
C ILE A 96 -3.37 -2.79 6.47
N ALA A 97 -3.14 -3.97 5.91
CA ALA A 97 -3.95 -4.47 4.81
C ALA A 97 -4.09 -5.99 4.84
N GLY A 98 -5.23 -6.49 4.36
CA GLY A 98 -5.51 -7.92 4.23
C GLY A 98 -4.97 -8.51 2.95
N SER A 99 -4.86 -9.84 2.94
CA SER A 99 -4.52 -10.63 1.74
C SER A 99 -5.47 -10.30 0.59
N GLY A 100 -4.92 -10.05 -0.60
CA GLY A 100 -5.62 -9.72 -1.85
C GLY A 100 -5.91 -8.23 -2.06
N SER A 101 -5.63 -7.38 -1.06
CA SER A 101 -5.73 -5.91 -1.21
C SER A 101 -4.51 -5.34 -1.94
N GLY A 102 -4.62 -4.11 -2.44
CA GLY A 102 -3.51 -3.41 -3.06
C GLY A 102 -3.97 -2.14 -3.76
N VAL A 103 -3.04 -1.44 -4.41
CA VAL A 103 -3.34 -0.25 -5.21
C VAL A 103 -3.09 -0.57 -6.68
N PRO A 104 -4.05 -0.33 -7.58
CA PRO A 104 -3.84 -0.52 -9.02
C PRO A 104 -2.75 0.39 -9.58
N PHE A 105 -2.44 0.24 -10.87
CA PHE A 105 -1.38 1.00 -11.50
C PHE A 105 -1.59 2.51 -11.38
N HIS A 106 -0.60 3.19 -10.80
CA HIS A 106 -0.51 4.64 -10.70
C HIS A 106 0.97 5.05 -10.70
N TRP A 107 1.26 6.34 -10.62
CA TRP A 107 2.62 6.85 -10.48
C TRP A 107 2.62 8.14 -9.65
N HIS A 108 3.78 8.46 -9.10
CA HIS A 108 4.07 9.71 -8.39
C HIS A 108 5.59 9.89 -8.32
N GLY A 109 6.06 10.80 -7.45
CA GLY A 109 7.49 10.98 -7.16
C GLY A 109 8.17 9.71 -6.62
N PRO A 110 9.51 9.68 -6.53
CA PRO A 110 10.24 8.47 -6.12
C PRO A 110 9.89 8.03 -4.70
N GLY A 111 10.11 6.75 -4.40
CA GLY A 111 9.83 6.24 -3.06
C GLY A 111 10.29 4.83 -2.78
N TYR A 112 10.01 4.39 -1.54
CA TYR A 112 10.28 3.05 -1.04
C TYR A 112 8.99 2.36 -0.60
N SER A 113 8.84 1.06 -0.89
CA SER A 113 7.64 0.30 -0.52
C SER A 113 7.81 -1.24 -0.59
N GLU A 114 6.73 -2.00 -0.36
CA GLU A 114 6.69 -3.45 -0.17
C GLU A 114 5.67 -4.12 -1.15
N ARG A 115 6.19 -4.93 -2.10
CA ARG A 115 5.57 -5.78 -3.18
C ARG A 115 4.87 -5.13 -4.40
N TRP A 116 5.43 -5.31 -5.61
CA TRP A 116 5.15 -4.45 -6.78
C TRP A 116 5.14 -5.15 -8.15
N PHE A 117 4.23 -4.70 -9.01
CA PHE A 117 4.31 -4.75 -10.47
C PHE A 117 4.79 -3.39 -10.97
N LEU A 118 5.79 -3.35 -11.86
CA LEU A 118 6.48 -2.13 -12.27
C LEU A 118 6.54 -2.00 -13.80
N TYR A 119 6.27 -0.80 -14.30
CA TYR A 119 6.58 -0.39 -15.66
C TYR A 119 7.39 0.92 -15.68
N PRO A 120 8.31 1.09 -16.64
CA PRO A 120 9.00 2.35 -16.81
C PRO A 120 8.02 3.45 -17.29
N PRO A 121 8.36 4.75 -17.11
CA PRO A 121 7.42 5.85 -17.32
C PRO A 121 6.88 5.95 -18.76
N ASP A 122 7.66 5.50 -19.73
CA ASP A 122 7.35 5.49 -21.16
C ASP A 122 6.49 4.30 -21.60
N LYS A 123 6.24 3.34 -20.70
CA LYS A 123 5.42 2.16 -20.96
C LYS A 123 4.17 2.16 -20.09
N THR A 124 3.10 2.74 -20.64
CA THR A 124 1.80 2.74 -19.98
C THR A 124 1.26 1.31 -19.83
N PRO A 125 0.93 0.85 -18.61
CA PRO A 125 0.33 -0.47 -18.40
C PRO A 125 -1.06 -0.56 -19.02
N HIS A 126 -1.44 -1.76 -19.47
CA HIS A 126 -2.83 -2.05 -19.83
C HIS A 126 -3.60 -2.44 -18.57
N PHE A 127 -4.46 -1.54 -18.09
CA PHE A 127 -5.30 -1.76 -16.90
C PHE A 127 -6.54 -0.85 -16.94
N HIS A 128 -7.56 -1.21 -16.18
CA HIS A 128 -8.72 -0.36 -15.96
C HIS A 128 -8.57 0.37 -14.61
N PRO A 129 -8.72 1.71 -14.53
CA PRO A 129 -8.40 2.47 -13.31
C PRO A 129 -9.31 2.18 -12.11
N ASN A 130 -10.51 1.64 -12.36
CA ASN A 130 -11.47 1.19 -11.35
C ASN A 130 -11.44 -0.34 -11.15
N GLU A 131 -10.44 -1.04 -11.67
CA GLU A 131 -10.22 -2.46 -11.40
C GLU A 131 -9.18 -2.60 -10.28
N THR A 132 -9.37 -3.56 -9.38
CA THR A 132 -8.38 -3.85 -8.33
C THR A 132 -7.16 -4.55 -8.90
N THR A 133 -6.00 -4.46 -8.24
CA THR A 133 -4.80 -5.20 -8.69
C THR A 133 -5.05 -6.71 -8.77
N LEU A 134 -5.84 -7.27 -7.85
CA LEU A 134 -6.19 -8.68 -7.85
C LEU A 134 -7.05 -9.06 -9.07
N ALA A 135 -8.07 -8.27 -9.40
CA ALA A 135 -8.88 -8.49 -10.58
C ALA A 135 -8.05 -8.36 -11.86
N TRP A 136 -7.21 -7.34 -11.96
CA TRP A 136 -6.26 -7.17 -13.07
C TRP A 136 -5.33 -8.38 -13.22
N LEU A 137 -4.82 -8.93 -12.11
CA LEU A 137 -3.96 -10.11 -12.10
C LEU A 137 -4.68 -11.36 -12.61
N HIS A 138 -5.99 -11.48 -12.38
CA HIS A 138 -6.78 -12.62 -12.85
C HIS A 138 -7.29 -12.46 -14.28
N HIS A 139 -7.67 -11.25 -14.69
CA HIS A 139 -8.35 -11.02 -15.97
C HIS A 139 -7.43 -10.50 -17.07
N THR A 140 -6.52 -9.58 -16.75
CA THR A 140 -5.68 -8.91 -17.75
C THR A 140 -4.29 -9.55 -17.83
N TYR A 141 -3.61 -9.72 -16.70
CA TYR A 141 -2.23 -10.22 -16.67
C TYR A 141 -2.02 -11.53 -17.45
N PRO A 142 -2.90 -12.57 -17.39
CA PRO A 142 -2.71 -13.80 -18.14
C PRO A 142 -2.80 -13.63 -19.66
N THR A 143 -3.44 -12.55 -20.11
CA THR A 143 -3.62 -12.23 -21.54
C THR A 143 -2.46 -11.42 -22.12
N LEU A 144 -1.56 -10.88 -21.28
CA LEU A 144 -0.46 -10.04 -21.72
C LEU A 144 0.63 -10.86 -22.45
N PRO A 145 1.07 -10.40 -23.64
CA PRO A 145 2.28 -10.90 -24.28
C PRO A 145 3.49 -10.80 -23.32
N PRO A 146 4.48 -11.71 -23.39
CA PRO A 146 5.65 -11.65 -22.51
C PRO A 146 6.37 -10.29 -22.51
N ALA A 147 6.45 -9.64 -23.66
CA ALA A 147 7.06 -8.32 -23.80
C ALA A 147 6.28 -7.19 -23.12
N GLU A 148 4.98 -7.39 -22.83
CA GLU A 148 4.10 -6.43 -22.18
C GLU A 148 3.92 -6.70 -20.68
N ARG A 149 4.50 -7.79 -20.15
CA ARG A 149 4.44 -8.07 -18.73
C ARG A 149 5.25 -7.05 -17.91
N PRO A 150 4.81 -6.74 -16.67
CA PRO A 150 5.56 -5.87 -15.78
C PRO A 150 6.85 -6.56 -15.30
N LEU A 151 7.76 -5.76 -14.75
CA LEU A 151 8.71 -6.30 -13.78
C LEU A 151 7.96 -6.61 -12.49
N GLU A 152 8.22 -7.76 -11.88
CA GLU A 152 7.51 -8.23 -10.69
C GLU A 152 8.49 -8.63 -9.60
N CYS A 153 8.15 -8.30 -8.35
CA CYS A 153 8.92 -8.73 -7.19
C CYS A 153 8.01 -8.94 -5.98
N THR A 154 8.41 -9.84 -5.09
CA THR A 154 7.77 -10.03 -3.78
C THR A 154 8.74 -9.56 -2.72
N VAL A 155 8.34 -8.53 -1.97
CA VAL A 155 9.12 -7.97 -0.86
C VAL A 155 8.72 -8.70 0.42
N ARG A 156 9.70 -9.21 1.15
CA ARG A 156 9.54 -9.91 2.43
C ARG A 156 9.78 -8.98 3.62
N PRO A 157 9.37 -9.36 4.85
CA PRO A 157 9.61 -8.54 6.03
C PRO A 157 11.09 -8.15 6.21
N GLY A 158 11.38 -6.84 6.19
CA GLY A 158 12.72 -6.29 6.33
C GLY A 158 13.44 -6.01 5.01
N GLU A 159 12.85 -6.38 3.87
CA GLU A 159 13.30 -5.97 2.54
C GLU A 159 12.69 -4.62 2.17
N VAL A 160 13.31 -3.93 1.21
CA VAL A 160 12.80 -2.67 0.67
C VAL A 160 12.95 -2.64 -0.84
N LEU A 161 11.93 -2.13 -1.53
CA LEU A 161 11.98 -1.82 -2.94
C LEU A 161 12.06 -0.30 -3.13
N TYR A 162 12.96 0.15 -4.02
CA TYR A 162 12.97 1.52 -4.53
C TYR A 162 12.29 1.57 -5.90
N PHE A 163 11.44 2.57 -6.13
CA PHE A 163 10.96 2.92 -7.47
C PHE A 163 11.33 4.36 -7.83
N PRO A 164 11.84 4.59 -9.06
CA PRO A 164 12.19 5.94 -9.51
C PRO A 164 10.98 6.83 -9.77
N ASP A 165 11.26 8.12 -9.97
CA ASP A 165 10.26 9.12 -10.35
C ASP A 165 9.42 8.65 -11.55
N ARG A 166 8.10 8.82 -11.43
CA ARG A 166 7.10 8.55 -12.49
C ARG A 166 7.04 7.10 -12.99
N TRP A 167 7.64 6.15 -12.28
CA TRP A 167 7.44 4.74 -12.60
C TRP A 167 6.02 4.31 -12.27
N TRP A 168 5.39 3.65 -13.24
CA TRP A 168 4.09 3.02 -13.04
C TRP A 168 4.22 1.85 -12.09
N HIS A 169 3.29 1.76 -11.16
CA HIS A 169 3.31 0.71 -10.18
C HIS A 169 1.94 0.32 -9.64
N ALA A 170 1.78 -0.98 -9.40
CA ALA A 170 0.65 -1.55 -8.67
C ALA A 170 1.16 -2.45 -7.54
N THR A 171 0.43 -2.49 -6.44
CA THR A 171 0.74 -3.33 -5.28
C THR A 171 -0.32 -4.41 -5.07
N LEU A 172 0.09 -5.53 -4.49
CA LEU A 172 -0.81 -6.62 -4.09
C LEU A 172 -0.26 -7.30 -2.83
N ASN A 173 -1.04 -7.30 -1.76
CA ASN A 173 -0.74 -8.02 -0.52
C ASN A 173 -1.05 -9.51 -0.69
N LEU A 174 -0.08 -10.40 -0.45
CA LEU A 174 -0.32 -11.85 -0.46
C LEU A 174 -0.98 -12.33 0.83
N ASP A 175 -0.64 -11.67 1.92
CA ASP A 175 -1.04 -12.04 3.27
C ASP A 175 -1.56 -10.80 3.99
N THR A 176 -1.98 -10.99 5.23
CA THR A 176 -2.14 -9.86 6.15
C THR A 176 -0.79 -9.16 6.32
N SER A 177 -0.73 -7.89 5.92
CA SER A 177 0.49 -7.10 5.86
C SER A 177 0.40 -5.87 6.76
N VAL A 178 1.53 -5.55 7.37
CA VAL A 178 1.81 -4.23 7.97
C VAL A 178 3.05 -3.70 7.27
N PHE A 179 2.94 -2.51 6.69
CA PHE A 179 3.98 -1.97 5.81
C PHE A 179 4.12 -0.46 6.03
N ILE A 180 5.26 0.07 5.61
CA ILE A 180 5.53 1.50 5.62
C ILE A 180 6.19 1.92 4.31
N SER A 181 5.58 2.89 3.64
CA SER A 181 6.13 3.51 2.43
C SER A 181 6.77 4.85 2.78
N THR A 182 7.83 5.21 2.06
CA THR A 182 8.42 6.55 2.14
C THR A 182 8.34 7.21 0.77
N PHE A 183 7.64 8.33 0.69
CA PHE A 183 7.54 9.16 -0.51
C PHE A 183 8.62 10.24 -0.44
N LEU A 184 9.38 10.39 -1.51
CA LEU A 184 10.48 11.34 -1.61
C LEU A 184 10.04 12.51 -2.49
N GLY A 185 9.94 13.70 -1.91
CA GLY A 185 9.51 14.94 -2.57
C GLY A 185 10.31 16.16 -2.16
#